data_AF-A0A0Q0DVA1-F1
#
_entry.id   AF-A0A0Q0DVA1-F1
#
_cell.length_a   1.000
_cell.length_b   1.000
_cell.length_c   1.000
_cell.angle_alpha   90.00
_cell.angle_beta   90.00
_cell.angle_gamma   90.00
#
_symmetry.space_group_name_H-M   'P 1'
#
loop_
_entity.id
_entity.type
_entity.pdbx_description
1 polymer ?
#
loop_
_entity_poly.entity_id
_entity_poly.type
_entity_poly.pdbx_seq_one_letter_code
_entity_poly.pdbx_strand_id
1 'polypeptide(L)'
;MSSPSMRKRLEDYSDGLIAAAEYVRMSTDHQRYSTENQSAAIHAYALSHGMDIVKTYRDEGKSGLDIGGRDALRRLLDDVQAGNVQFQIILVYDVSRWGRFQNTDESAHYEYLCTSSGIQVVYCAEPFENDGSPLATIYKGIKRSMAGEYSRELSQKVFAGQCRLVEKGFHQGGPAGYGLRRALIDEKNEFKAELSRGQQKSIQTDRVILIPGPEAEIEIVQHIYHRFIHNGMNEREIANALNADGVLTDFDRPWSRSSVHEVLTNEKYIGNNVYNKTSSKLRKRSSRNPPDKWIRCDGAFQGIVSLEVFTCAREIILQRSHRLDDTQMLELLRALLQQAGSLSGMLIDEQDNMPSSTVYISRFGGLLRAYTLIGYAPDRDYRYLDINRSLRQLHPQVFEDVIKHLENAGASVEISAQNDVLTVNGEWTASVVIARCHSTPAGTLRWKLRFDISLAPDITIAVRMARANLQVRDYYLVPLIDMGAWPQKMAEENSPLIDSYCFQALDVLDGLAARCSLKEACQ
;
A
#
# COMPACT_ATOMS: atom_id res chain seq x y z
N MET A 1 58.72 26.43 33.14
CA MET A 1 57.88 25.67 34.09
C MET A 1 56.71 26.56 34.50
N SER A 2 55.55 26.22 33.93
CA SER A 2 54.15 26.52 34.30
C SER A 2 53.72 27.94 34.72
N SER A 3 53.12 28.67 33.76
CA SER A 3 52.19 29.80 33.97
C SER A 3 50.82 29.32 34.50
N PRO A 4 50.19 30.02 35.46
CA PRO A 4 48.77 29.88 35.75
C PRO A 4 47.99 31.15 35.37
N SER A 5 47.58 31.24 34.11
CA SER A 5 46.52 32.15 33.62
C SER A 5 45.13 31.51 33.78
N MET A 6 44.82 31.05 34.99
CA MET A 6 43.56 30.37 35.33
C MET A 6 42.70 31.22 36.27
N ARG A 7 42.65 32.54 36.03
CA ARG A 7 41.79 33.51 36.72
C ARG A 7 41.07 34.49 35.78
N LYS A 8 40.86 34.10 34.52
CA LYS A 8 40.17 34.92 33.53
C LYS A 8 39.24 34.10 32.64
N ARG A 9 38.26 33.41 33.26
CA ARG A 9 37.17 32.73 32.53
C ARG A 9 35.93 32.51 33.41
N LEU A 10 35.51 33.56 34.13
CA LEU A 10 34.29 33.56 34.94
C LEU A 10 33.44 34.83 34.73
N GLU A 11 33.65 35.57 33.63
CA GLU A 11 32.95 36.84 33.35
C GLU A 11 32.16 36.88 32.02
N ASP A 12 31.92 35.75 31.32
CA ASP A 12 31.22 35.75 30.01
C ASP A 12 29.94 34.89 29.94
N TYR A 13 29.21 34.67 31.04
CA TYR A 13 27.88 34.05 30.99
C TYR A 13 26.78 35.05 31.37
N SER A 14 26.43 35.90 30.40
CA SER A 14 25.13 36.57 30.37
C SER A 14 24.51 36.44 28.97
N ASP A 15 23.43 35.67 28.93
CA ASP A 15 22.28 35.66 28.00
C ASP A 15 22.48 35.39 26.50
N GLY A 16 22.29 34.10 26.19
CA GLY A 16 21.59 33.68 24.98
C GLY A 16 21.03 32.28 25.19
N LEU A 17 19.71 32.15 25.37
CA LEU A 17 19.06 30.83 25.32
C LEU A 17 19.40 30.17 23.98
N ILE A 18 19.68 28.87 23.98
CA ILE A 18 19.99 28.14 22.75
C ILE A 18 18.70 28.03 21.94
N ALA A 19 18.66 28.68 20.77
CA ALA A 19 17.49 28.63 19.91
C ALA A 19 17.27 27.21 19.35
N ALA A 20 16.07 26.68 19.56
CA ALA A 20 15.64 25.35 19.16
C ALA A 20 14.35 25.41 18.33
N ALA A 21 14.13 24.43 17.47
CA ALA A 21 12.86 24.17 16.83
C ALA A 21 12.21 22.92 17.43
N GLU A 22 10.89 22.90 17.56
CA GLU A 22 10.16 21.67 17.92
C GLU A 22 9.56 21.02 16.66
N TYR A 23 9.59 19.68 16.64
CA TYR A 23 8.88 18.88 15.64
C TYR A 23 7.89 17.92 16.32
N VAL A 24 6.61 18.08 15.99
CA VAL A 24 5.51 17.28 16.55
C VAL A 24 4.68 16.62 15.45
N ARG A 25 4.26 15.38 15.69
CA ARG A 25 3.48 14.60 14.71
C ARG A 25 2.34 13.81 15.35
N MET A 26 1.20 13.74 14.65
CA MET A 26 0.08 12.84 14.93
C MET A 26 0.08 11.65 14.00
N SER A 27 -0.06 10.44 14.56
CA SER A 27 -0.09 9.22 13.74
C SER A 27 -1.48 8.86 13.19
N THR A 28 -2.57 9.44 13.72
CA THR A 28 -3.97 9.38 13.20
C THR A 28 -4.85 10.44 13.90
N ASP A 29 -6.01 10.79 13.30
CA ASP A 29 -6.94 11.84 13.76
C ASP A 29 -7.59 11.62 15.15
N HIS A 30 -7.49 10.42 15.74
CA HIS A 30 -8.20 10.06 16.98
C HIS A 30 -7.48 10.48 18.28
N GLN A 31 -6.39 11.25 18.21
CA GLN A 31 -5.59 11.63 19.39
C GLN A 31 -5.33 13.14 19.46
N ARG A 32 -6.37 13.97 19.50
CA ARG A 32 -6.26 15.44 19.64
C ARG A 32 -5.25 15.87 20.72
N TYR A 33 -5.29 15.23 21.89
CA TYR A 33 -4.40 15.55 23.02
C TYR A 33 -2.95 15.04 22.89
N SER A 34 -2.58 14.32 21.83
CA SER A 34 -1.23 13.75 21.73
C SER A 34 -0.16 14.75 21.30
N THR A 35 -0.48 15.80 20.54
CA THR A 35 0.51 16.82 20.11
C THR A 35 0.76 17.86 21.17
N GLU A 36 -0.29 18.24 21.89
CA GLU A 36 -0.20 19.15 23.03
C GLU A 36 0.64 18.51 24.14
N ASN A 37 0.43 17.23 24.45
CA ASN A 37 1.27 16.51 25.41
C ASN A 37 2.73 16.36 24.94
N GLN A 38 2.96 16.13 23.63
CA GLN A 38 4.32 16.10 23.07
C GLN A 38 5.00 17.45 23.19
N SER A 39 4.32 18.52 22.77
CA SER A 39 4.83 19.89 22.82
C SER A 39 5.08 20.30 24.28
N ALA A 40 4.17 20.04 25.21
CA ALA A 40 4.37 20.31 26.64
C ALA A 40 5.63 19.62 27.20
N ALA A 41 5.88 18.35 26.83
CA ALA A 41 7.09 17.63 27.23
C ALA A 41 8.36 18.20 26.59
N ILE A 42 8.31 18.59 25.31
CA ILE A 42 9.41 19.23 24.60
C ILE A 42 9.73 20.61 25.21
N HIS A 43 8.72 21.42 25.51
CA HIS A 43 8.88 22.71 26.18
C HIS A 43 9.46 22.58 27.59
N ALA A 44 9.02 21.58 28.37
CA ALA A 44 9.59 21.29 29.68
C ALA A 44 11.08 20.88 29.58
N TYR A 45 11.43 20.09 28.56
CA TYR A 45 12.82 19.72 28.28
C TYR A 45 13.66 20.93 27.85
N ALA A 46 13.16 21.76 26.95
CA ALA A 46 13.85 22.97 26.48
C ALA A 46 14.18 23.91 27.65
N LEU A 47 13.19 24.16 28.52
CA LEU A 47 13.34 25.05 29.67
C LEU A 47 14.35 24.53 30.69
N SER A 48 14.39 23.21 30.94
CA SER A 48 15.36 22.61 31.86
C SER A 48 16.80 22.55 31.32
N HIS A 49 16.99 22.73 30.01
CA HIS A 49 18.30 22.71 29.35
C HIS A 49 18.72 24.08 28.78
N GLY A 50 18.05 25.17 29.17
CA GLY A 50 18.42 26.53 28.74
C GLY A 50 18.21 26.79 27.24
N MET A 51 17.21 26.14 26.64
CA MET A 51 16.84 26.29 25.24
C MET A 51 15.55 27.10 25.10
N ASP A 52 15.42 27.87 24.01
CA ASP A 52 14.19 28.58 23.65
C ASP A 52 13.63 28.05 22.33
N ILE A 53 12.32 27.77 22.29
CA ILE A 53 11.69 27.20 21.09
C ILE A 53 11.24 28.36 20.19
N VAL A 54 12.01 28.61 19.13
CA VAL A 54 11.78 29.73 18.20
C VAL A 54 10.92 29.35 17.00
N LYS A 55 10.71 28.05 16.75
CA LYS A 55 9.92 27.56 15.61
C LYS A 55 9.27 26.21 15.87
N THR A 56 8.02 26.04 15.42
CA THR A 56 7.25 24.80 15.55
C THR A 56 6.90 24.23 14.19
N TYR A 57 7.24 22.95 13.97
CA TYR A 57 6.82 22.17 12.81
C TYR A 57 5.84 21.08 13.23
N ARG A 58 4.64 21.09 12.65
CA ARG A 58 3.53 20.20 13.05
C ARG A 58 2.97 19.44 11.85
N ASP A 59 2.99 18.11 11.93
CA ASP A 59 2.31 17.21 10.98
C ASP A 59 1.06 16.57 11.63
N GLU A 60 -0.12 16.85 11.07
CA GLU A 60 -1.41 16.32 11.55
C GLU A 60 -1.87 15.10 10.72
N GLY A 61 -2.19 13.99 11.40
CA GLY A 61 -2.83 12.81 10.81
C GLY A 61 -1.98 12.02 9.80
N LYS A 62 -0.64 11.99 9.93
CA LYS A 62 0.27 11.40 8.93
C LYS A 62 0.99 10.15 9.40
N SER A 63 1.05 9.14 8.53
CA SER A 63 1.80 7.90 8.72
C SER A 63 3.31 8.18 8.89
N GLY A 64 3.98 7.46 9.79
CA GLY A 64 5.43 7.55 9.99
C GLY A 64 6.25 6.58 9.11
N LEU A 65 5.60 5.86 8.18
CA LEU A 65 6.21 4.79 7.38
C LEU A 65 6.91 5.27 6.09
N ASP A 66 6.60 6.49 5.66
CA ASP A 66 7.22 7.16 4.52
C ASP A 66 7.27 8.68 4.83
N ILE A 67 8.05 9.43 4.04
CA ILE A 67 8.05 10.90 4.09
C ILE A 67 6.86 11.49 3.28
N GLY A 68 6.06 10.62 2.66
CA GLY A 68 4.90 10.95 1.84
C GLY A 68 3.78 11.60 2.65
N GLY A 69 3.60 12.92 2.50
CA GLY A 69 2.56 13.70 3.17
C GLY A 69 2.98 14.29 4.52
N ARG A 70 4.27 14.25 4.88
CA ARG A 70 4.85 14.91 6.06
C ARG A 70 5.38 16.30 5.70
N ASP A 71 4.48 17.18 5.32
CA ASP A 71 4.82 18.48 4.72
C ASP A 71 5.52 19.41 5.73
N ALA A 72 5.30 19.25 7.04
CA ALA A 72 6.04 20.00 8.04
C ALA A 72 7.46 19.46 8.25
N LEU A 73 7.66 18.13 8.22
CA LEU A 73 9.01 17.56 8.26
C LEU A 73 9.81 17.94 7.01
N ARG A 74 9.18 17.91 5.81
CA ARG A 74 9.86 18.35 4.58
C ARG A 74 10.28 19.81 4.67
N ARG A 75 9.36 20.71 5.05
CA ARG A 75 9.68 22.12 5.25
C ARG A 75 10.81 22.31 6.27
N LEU A 76 10.81 21.54 7.36
CA LEU A 76 11.92 21.55 8.32
C LEU A 76 13.24 21.21 7.63
N LEU A 77 13.30 20.10 6.88
CA LEU A 77 14.51 19.67 6.18
C LEU A 77 14.95 20.67 5.10
N ASP A 78 13.99 21.22 4.34
CA ASP A 78 14.24 22.24 3.32
C ASP A 78 14.81 23.53 3.95
N ASP A 79 14.24 23.99 5.07
CA ASP A 79 14.72 25.16 5.80
C ASP A 79 16.17 24.96 6.30
N VAL A 80 16.45 23.75 6.81
CA VAL A 80 17.80 23.35 7.24
C VAL A 80 18.78 23.36 6.07
N GLN A 81 18.43 22.75 4.94
CA GLN A 81 19.29 22.68 3.76
C GLN A 81 19.51 24.04 3.09
N ALA A 82 18.52 24.94 3.15
CA ALA A 82 18.63 26.30 2.65
C ALA A 82 19.56 27.19 3.49
N GLY A 83 19.99 26.72 4.67
CA GLY A 83 20.88 27.47 5.58
C GLY A 83 20.22 28.68 6.27
N ASN A 84 18.90 28.82 6.14
CA ASN A 84 18.13 29.97 6.64
C ASN A 84 17.39 29.64 7.95
N VAL A 85 18.06 28.96 8.88
CA VAL A 85 17.49 28.62 10.18
C VAL A 85 18.01 29.53 11.28
N GLN A 86 17.12 29.91 12.22
CA GLN A 86 17.46 30.69 13.41
C GLN A 86 17.62 29.81 14.66
N PHE A 87 17.80 28.50 14.48
CA PHE A 87 17.91 27.51 15.56
C PHE A 87 19.08 26.55 15.30
N GLN A 88 19.66 26.02 16.37
CA GLN A 88 20.79 25.08 16.34
C GLN A 88 20.37 23.66 16.74
N ILE A 89 19.17 23.50 17.32
CA ILE A 89 18.68 22.23 17.83
C ILE A 89 17.26 21.98 17.31
N ILE A 90 16.95 20.73 16.96
CA ILE A 90 15.61 20.25 16.68
C ILE A 90 15.20 19.29 17.80
N LEU A 91 14.18 19.67 18.56
CA LEU A 91 13.61 18.87 19.63
C LEU A 91 12.47 18.01 19.09
N VAL A 92 12.57 16.72 19.35
CA VAL A 92 11.57 15.71 18.99
C VAL A 92 11.22 14.93 20.24
N TYR A 93 9.94 14.60 20.43
CA TYR A 93 9.53 13.86 21.62
C TYR A 93 10.20 12.48 21.75
N ASP A 94 10.10 11.64 20.71
CA ASP A 94 10.69 10.30 20.66
C ASP A 94 11.14 9.94 19.22
N VAL A 95 11.94 8.88 19.07
CA VAL A 95 12.46 8.42 17.75
C VAL A 95 11.32 8.10 16.77
N SER A 96 10.16 7.66 17.27
CA SER A 96 9.02 7.36 16.41
C SER A 96 8.33 8.57 15.82
N ARG A 97 8.47 9.75 16.43
CA ARG A 97 7.98 11.01 15.87
C ARG A 97 8.84 11.44 14.70
N TRP A 98 10.16 11.30 14.79
CA TRP A 98 11.08 11.60 13.69
C TRP A 98 10.80 10.74 12.46
N GLY A 99 10.61 9.42 12.62
CA GLY A 99 10.10 8.57 11.54
C GLY A 99 10.38 7.08 11.77
N ARG A 100 9.47 6.24 11.29
CA ARG A 100 9.58 4.78 11.28
C ARG A 100 9.57 4.28 9.84
N PHE A 101 10.48 4.83 9.04
CA PHE A 101 10.57 4.53 7.61
C PHE A 101 10.84 3.04 7.39
N GLN A 102 10.33 2.49 6.28
CA GLN A 102 10.54 1.07 5.97
C GLN A 102 12.01 0.73 5.75
N ASN A 103 12.76 1.67 5.17
CA ASN A 103 14.20 1.66 5.21
C ASN A 103 14.67 2.48 6.42
N THR A 104 15.27 1.77 7.36
CA THR A 104 15.88 2.29 8.57
C THR A 104 16.87 3.44 8.31
N ASP A 105 17.55 3.39 7.16
CA ASP A 105 18.57 4.36 6.78
C ASP A 105 17.98 5.71 6.36
N GLU A 106 16.71 5.78 5.97
CA GLU A 106 16.04 7.06 5.66
C GLU A 106 15.97 7.95 6.90
N SER A 107 15.64 7.37 8.07
CA SER A 107 15.65 8.12 9.32
C SER A 107 17.03 8.65 9.67
N ALA A 108 18.07 7.86 9.35
CA ALA A 108 19.46 8.21 9.58
C ALA A 108 19.90 9.33 8.65
N HIS A 109 19.52 9.25 7.38
CA HIS A 109 19.82 10.23 6.36
C HIS A 109 19.27 11.61 6.72
N TYR A 110 18.01 11.71 7.15
CA TYR A 110 17.43 13.01 7.55
C TYR A 110 18.08 13.59 8.80
N GLU A 111 18.46 12.75 9.77
CA GLU A 111 19.20 13.20 10.95
C GLU A 111 20.62 13.66 10.57
N TYR A 112 21.28 12.93 9.66
CA TYR A 112 22.57 13.29 9.10
C TYR A 112 22.52 14.62 8.36
N LEU A 113 21.51 14.88 7.53
CA LEU A 113 21.33 16.16 6.84
C LEU A 113 21.25 17.34 7.81
N CYS A 114 20.55 17.15 8.94
CA CYS A 114 20.51 18.16 10.00
C CYS A 114 21.90 18.37 10.60
N THR A 115 22.57 17.27 10.96
CA THR A 115 23.86 17.31 11.66
C THR A 115 24.97 17.86 10.77
N SER A 116 24.98 17.53 9.47
CA SER A 116 25.93 18.05 8.48
C SER A 116 25.73 19.54 8.22
N SER A 117 24.53 20.06 8.51
CA SER A 117 24.21 21.50 8.46
C SER A 117 24.45 22.20 9.81
N GLY A 118 25.07 21.51 10.77
CA GLY A 118 25.39 22.04 12.11
C GLY A 118 24.22 22.05 13.09
N ILE A 119 23.11 21.36 12.78
CA ILE A 119 21.89 21.33 13.58
C ILE A 119 21.73 19.97 14.24
N GLN A 120 21.64 19.95 15.57
CA GLN A 120 21.50 18.71 16.32
C GLN A 120 20.03 18.30 16.47
N VAL A 121 19.72 17.02 16.30
CA VAL A 121 18.38 16.46 16.58
C VAL A 121 18.39 15.82 17.97
N VAL A 122 17.51 16.22 18.88
CA VAL A 122 17.48 15.70 20.25
C VAL A 122 16.13 15.05 20.55
N TYR A 123 16.16 13.86 21.16
CA TYR A 123 14.98 13.08 21.53
C TYR A 123 14.68 13.25 23.02
N CYS A 124 13.64 14.02 23.36
CA CYS A 124 13.39 14.48 24.73
C CYS A 124 12.99 13.35 25.71
N ALA A 125 12.40 12.26 25.21
CA ALA A 125 11.95 11.12 26.02
C ALA A 125 12.99 9.97 26.11
N GLU A 126 14.16 10.11 25.49
CA GLU A 126 15.21 9.08 25.50
C GLU A 126 16.29 9.43 26.55
N PRO A 127 16.82 8.44 27.30
CA PRO A 127 17.69 8.68 28.47
C PRO A 127 19.14 9.03 28.12
N PHE A 128 19.46 9.38 26.87
CA PHE A 128 20.83 9.64 26.42
C PHE A 128 20.92 10.95 25.62
N GLU A 129 22.02 11.67 25.81
CA GLU A 129 22.36 12.85 25.01
C GLU A 129 22.76 12.40 23.61
N ASN A 130 22.29 13.10 22.56
CA ASN A 130 22.66 12.82 21.19
C ASN A 130 24.06 13.39 20.88
N ASP A 131 25.07 12.84 21.54
CA ASP A 131 26.46 13.31 21.56
C ASP A 131 27.31 12.74 20.40
N GLY A 132 26.72 11.92 19.53
CA GLY A 132 27.43 11.25 18.45
C GLY A 132 28.36 10.11 18.93
N SER A 133 28.28 9.69 20.19
CA SER A 133 29.12 8.61 20.71
C SER A 133 28.87 7.28 19.95
N PRO A 134 29.89 6.40 19.88
CA PRO A 134 29.73 5.06 19.30
C PRO A 134 28.59 4.27 19.97
N LEU A 135 28.37 4.50 21.28
CA LEU A 135 27.26 3.89 22.03
C LEU A 135 25.89 4.46 21.61
N ALA A 136 25.76 5.78 21.45
CA ALA A 136 24.54 6.39 20.92
C ALA A 136 24.24 5.90 19.50
N THR A 137 25.26 5.74 18.65
CA THR A 137 25.11 5.26 17.26
C THR A 137 24.66 3.79 17.20
N ILE A 138 25.28 2.91 17.99
CA ILE A 138 24.89 1.49 18.09
C ILE A 138 23.46 1.37 18.66
N TYR A 139 23.15 2.12 19.72
CA TYR A 139 21.84 2.09 20.35
C TYR A 139 20.74 2.60 19.42
N LYS A 140 21.01 3.67 18.67
CA LYS A 140 20.12 4.17 17.61
C LYS A 140 19.89 3.10 16.56
N GLY A 141 20.94 2.44 16.06
CA GLY A 141 20.83 1.33 15.10
C GLY A 141 19.96 0.18 15.62
N ILE A 142 20.14 -0.19 16.89
CA ILE A 142 19.31 -1.20 17.57
C ILE A 142 17.85 -0.75 17.65
N LYS A 143 17.56 0.45 18.16
CA LYS A 143 16.17 0.99 18.26
C LYS A 143 15.49 1.09 16.90
N ARG A 144 16.24 1.47 15.88
CA ARG A 144 15.82 1.59 14.49
C ARG A 144 15.45 0.23 13.89
N SER A 145 16.29 -0.78 14.08
CA SER A 145 15.98 -2.17 13.73
C SER A 145 14.77 -2.71 14.52
N MET A 146 14.75 -2.46 15.83
CA MET A 146 13.66 -2.82 16.74
C MET A 146 12.34 -2.14 16.36
N ALA A 147 12.34 -0.95 15.78
CA ALA A 147 11.11 -0.26 15.36
C ALA A 147 10.50 -0.88 14.08
N GLY A 148 11.36 -1.32 13.15
CA GLY A 148 10.95 -2.10 11.97
C GLY A 148 10.41 -3.47 12.35
N GLU A 149 11.10 -4.17 13.25
CA GLU A 149 10.62 -5.44 13.81
C GLU A 149 9.35 -5.26 14.65
N TYR A 150 9.26 -4.20 15.46
CA TYR A 150 8.07 -3.88 16.24
C TYR A 150 6.85 -3.67 15.36
N SER A 151 6.99 -3.07 14.17
CA SER A 151 5.86 -2.91 13.24
C SER A 151 5.37 -4.24 12.66
N ARG A 152 6.30 -5.17 12.37
CA ARG A 152 5.98 -6.53 11.93
C ARG A 152 5.36 -7.35 13.06
N GLU A 153 5.96 -7.30 14.24
CA GLU A 153 5.50 -7.98 15.45
C GLU A 153 4.13 -7.43 15.89
N LEU A 154 3.93 -6.12 15.86
CA LEU A 154 2.64 -5.48 16.13
C LEU A 154 1.60 -5.92 15.11
N SER A 155 1.92 -5.96 13.82
CA SER A 155 0.99 -6.45 12.79
C SER A 155 0.60 -7.91 13.05
N GLN A 156 1.55 -8.76 13.47
CA GLN A 156 1.27 -10.16 13.81
C GLN A 156 0.42 -10.26 15.09
N LYS A 157 0.72 -9.47 16.13
CA LYS A 157 -0.04 -9.42 17.39
C LYS A 157 -1.46 -8.90 17.18
N VAL A 158 -1.63 -7.83 16.39
CA VAL A 158 -2.95 -7.29 16.02
C VAL A 158 -3.73 -8.34 15.25
N PHE A 159 -3.13 -8.96 14.23
CA PHE A 159 -3.78 -10.04 13.49
C PHE A 159 -4.22 -11.18 14.42
N ALA A 160 -3.31 -11.70 15.24
CA ALA A 160 -3.62 -12.75 16.22
C ALA A 160 -4.72 -12.33 17.21
N GLY A 161 -4.73 -11.06 17.64
CA GLY A 161 -5.79 -10.49 18.46
C GLY A 161 -7.14 -10.49 17.74
N GLN A 162 -7.18 -10.08 16.47
CA GLN A 162 -8.39 -10.12 15.65
C GLN A 162 -8.88 -11.56 15.45
N CYS A 163 -7.98 -12.51 15.18
CA CYS A 163 -8.30 -13.93 15.09
C CYS A 163 -9.02 -14.42 16.35
N ARG A 164 -8.44 -14.16 17.53
CA ARG A 164 -9.03 -14.54 18.82
C ARG A 164 -10.38 -13.89 19.08
N LEU A 165 -10.58 -12.66 18.62
CA LEU A 165 -11.87 -11.97 18.76
C LEU A 165 -12.94 -12.62 17.89
N VAL A 166 -12.60 -13.01 16.65
CA VAL A 166 -13.52 -13.74 15.77
C VAL A 166 -13.88 -15.10 16.35
N GLU A 167 -12.90 -15.85 16.86
CA GLU A 167 -13.12 -17.14 17.53
C GLU A 167 -14.08 -17.03 18.73
N LYS A 168 -14.09 -15.86 19.40
CA LYS A 168 -15.02 -15.52 20.48
C LYS A 168 -16.38 -14.99 20.00
N GLY A 169 -16.63 -14.96 18.69
CA GLY A 169 -17.88 -14.51 18.11
C GLY A 169 -17.98 -12.99 17.84
N PHE A 170 -16.89 -12.23 18.03
CA PHE A 170 -16.91 -10.79 17.75
C PHE A 170 -16.64 -10.47 16.28
N HIS A 171 -17.38 -9.49 15.77
CA HIS A 171 -17.33 -9.04 14.38
C HIS A 171 -16.10 -8.16 14.12
N GLN A 172 -15.15 -8.69 13.33
CA GLN A 172 -13.90 -8.00 13.00
C GLN A 172 -13.95 -7.35 11.60
N GLY A 173 -14.74 -6.29 11.49
CA GLY A 173 -14.76 -5.38 10.32
C GLY A 173 -15.65 -5.84 9.16
N GLY A 174 -15.80 -4.96 8.16
CA GLY A 174 -16.73 -5.16 7.04
C GLY A 174 -18.17 -4.74 7.36
N PRO A 175 -19.02 -4.58 6.33
CA PRO A 175 -20.44 -4.22 6.49
C PRO A 175 -21.24 -5.35 7.15
N ALA A 176 -22.34 -4.99 7.81
CA ALA A 176 -23.28 -5.96 8.39
C ALA A 176 -23.87 -6.87 7.29
N GLY A 177 -24.31 -6.27 6.19
CA GLY A 177 -25.15 -6.91 5.19
C GLY A 177 -26.62 -6.55 5.41
N TYR A 178 -27.42 -6.66 4.35
CA TYR A 178 -28.84 -6.34 4.35
C TYR A 178 -29.61 -7.19 5.38
N GLY A 179 -30.52 -6.59 6.17
CA GLY A 179 -31.23 -7.30 7.23
C GLY A 179 -30.41 -7.57 8.50
N LEU A 180 -29.17 -7.12 8.58
CA LEU A 180 -28.32 -7.21 9.77
C LEU A 180 -27.84 -5.81 10.21
N ARG A 181 -27.46 -5.67 11.47
CA ARG A 181 -26.86 -4.45 12.04
C ARG A 181 -25.59 -4.76 12.82
N ARG A 182 -24.73 -3.75 12.93
CA ARG A 182 -23.56 -3.79 13.81
C ARG A 182 -23.98 -3.23 15.17
N ALA A 183 -23.84 -4.03 16.22
CA ALA A 183 -24.11 -3.59 17.58
C ALA A 183 -22.81 -3.47 18.37
N LEU A 184 -22.70 -2.40 19.15
CA LEU A 184 -21.69 -2.19 20.16
C LEU A 184 -22.17 -2.80 21.47
N ILE A 185 -21.35 -3.68 22.05
CA ILE A 185 -21.59 -4.28 23.36
C ILE A 185 -20.43 -3.95 24.30
N ASP A 186 -20.72 -3.91 25.60
CA ASP A 186 -19.71 -3.69 26.63
C ASP A 186 -18.94 -4.97 27.00
N GLU A 187 -18.14 -4.93 28.07
CA GLU A 187 -17.38 -6.08 28.57
C GLU A 187 -18.23 -7.20 29.19
N LYS A 188 -19.48 -6.89 29.56
CA LYS A 188 -20.47 -7.84 30.09
C LYS A 188 -21.38 -8.40 29.00
N ASN A 189 -21.12 -8.04 27.73
CA ASN A 189 -21.94 -8.32 26.56
C ASN A 189 -23.31 -7.63 26.57
N GLU A 190 -23.46 -6.53 27.30
CA GLU A 190 -24.69 -5.72 27.30
C GLU A 190 -24.71 -4.78 26.08
N PHE A 191 -25.87 -4.64 25.45
CA PHE A 191 -26.06 -3.74 24.31
C PHE A 191 -25.88 -2.27 24.72
N LYS A 192 -25.05 -1.55 23.95
CA LYS A 192 -24.85 -0.11 24.15
C LYS A 192 -25.52 0.73 23.07
N ALA A 193 -25.22 0.42 21.81
CA ALA A 193 -25.67 1.21 20.68
C ALA A 193 -25.53 0.44 19.36
N GLU A 194 -26.35 0.80 18.37
CA GLU A 194 -26.12 0.40 16.99
C GLU A 194 -25.03 1.29 16.36
N LEU A 195 -24.18 0.69 15.53
CA LEU A 195 -23.13 1.40 14.78
C LEU A 195 -23.53 1.55 13.32
N SER A 196 -23.80 2.79 12.92
CA SER A 196 -24.02 3.15 11.52
C SER A 196 -22.76 2.92 10.66
N ARG A 197 -22.94 2.97 9.34
CA ARG A 197 -21.83 2.84 8.38
C ARG A 197 -20.74 3.88 8.67
N GLY A 198 -19.49 3.43 8.71
CA GLY A 198 -18.32 4.28 9.01
C GLY A 198 -18.05 4.53 10.49
N GLN A 199 -19.02 4.30 11.38
CA GLN A 199 -18.82 4.43 12.82
C GLN A 199 -17.97 3.27 13.37
N GLN A 200 -17.16 3.60 14.36
CA GLN A 200 -16.22 2.69 15.01
C GLN A 200 -16.36 2.80 16.53
N LYS A 201 -15.97 1.74 17.24
CA LYS A 201 -15.91 1.78 18.71
C LYS A 201 -14.83 2.78 19.16
N SER A 202 -15.14 3.58 20.17
CA SER A 202 -14.21 4.52 20.79
C SER A 202 -13.45 3.88 21.97
N ILE A 203 -14.08 2.94 22.67
CA ILE A 203 -13.54 2.28 23.85
C ILE A 203 -12.94 0.93 23.45
N GLN A 204 -11.72 0.64 23.91
CA GLN A 204 -11.04 -0.61 23.53
C GLN A 204 -11.68 -1.87 24.11
N THR A 205 -12.28 -1.80 25.30
CA THR A 205 -12.95 -2.94 25.97
C THR A 205 -14.24 -3.34 25.26
N ASP A 206 -14.96 -2.39 24.68
CA ASP A 206 -16.17 -2.67 23.91
C ASP A 206 -15.91 -3.62 22.73
N ARG A 207 -16.93 -4.39 22.36
CA ARG A 207 -16.90 -5.33 21.25
C ARG A 207 -18.01 -5.00 20.25
N VAL A 208 -17.83 -5.47 19.02
CA VAL A 208 -18.84 -5.34 17.97
C VAL A 208 -19.34 -6.72 17.65
N ILE A 209 -20.66 -6.89 17.57
CA ILE A 209 -21.32 -8.09 17.09
C ILE A 209 -22.26 -7.73 15.94
N LEU A 210 -22.74 -8.74 15.22
CA LEU A 210 -23.87 -8.57 14.32
C LEU A 210 -25.15 -8.94 15.07
N ILE A 211 -26.23 -8.24 14.78
CA ILE A 211 -27.57 -8.52 15.29
C ILE A 211 -28.59 -8.47 14.15
N PRO A 212 -29.77 -9.09 14.29
CA PRO A 212 -30.88 -8.88 13.37
C PRO A 212 -31.21 -7.39 13.20
N GLY A 213 -31.49 -6.99 11.97
CA GLY A 213 -31.91 -5.63 11.62
C GLY A 213 -33.43 -5.42 11.72
N PRO A 214 -33.97 -4.40 11.05
CA PRO A 214 -35.41 -4.17 10.98
C PRO A 214 -36.16 -5.35 10.37
N GLU A 215 -37.33 -5.67 10.92
CA GLU A 215 -38.15 -6.81 10.50
C GLU A 215 -38.43 -6.80 8.98
N ALA A 216 -38.74 -5.63 8.42
CA ALA A 216 -38.98 -5.48 6.98
C ALA A 216 -37.77 -5.89 6.11
N GLU A 217 -36.54 -5.64 6.57
CA GLU A 217 -35.35 -6.09 5.83
C GLU A 217 -35.12 -7.59 5.98
N ILE A 218 -35.40 -8.14 7.17
CA ILE A 218 -35.30 -9.56 7.46
C ILE A 218 -36.30 -10.35 6.59
N GLU A 219 -37.54 -9.88 6.50
CA GLU A 219 -38.58 -10.45 5.64
C GLU A 219 -38.13 -10.50 4.17
N ILE A 220 -37.47 -9.45 3.67
CA ILE A 220 -36.92 -9.44 2.31
C ILE A 220 -35.82 -10.50 2.14
N VAL A 221 -34.91 -10.67 3.12
CA VAL A 221 -33.92 -11.74 3.07
C VAL A 221 -34.60 -13.12 3.02
N GLN A 222 -35.59 -13.35 3.87
CA GLN A 222 -36.34 -14.61 3.88
C GLN A 222 -37.10 -14.83 2.57
N HIS A 223 -37.68 -13.78 1.98
CA HIS A 223 -38.30 -13.82 0.65
C HIS A 223 -37.29 -14.14 -0.46
N ILE A 224 -36.06 -13.64 -0.39
CA ILE A 224 -34.98 -14.02 -1.32
C ILE A 224 -34.76 -15.53 -1.28
N TYR A 225 -34.59 -16.10 -0.08
CA TYR A 225 -34.42 -17.56 0.09
C TYR A 225 -35.65 -18.33 -0.39
N HIS A 226 -36.85 -17.89 -0.04
CA HIS A 226 -38.10 -18.53 -0.46
C HIS A 226 -38.24 -18.54 -1.99
N ARG A 227 -38.06 -17.38 -2.65
CA ARG A 227 -38.13 -17.26 -4.12
C ARG A 227 -37.07 -18.14 -4.79
N PHE A 228 -35.88 -18.24 -4.21
CA PHE A 228 -34.81 -19.08 -4.75
C PHE A 228 -35.11 -20.59 -4.62
N ILE A 229 -35.56 -21.03 -3.45
CA ILE A 229 -35.75 -22.46 -3.14
C ILE A 229 -37.08 -22.99 -3.70
N HIS A 230 -38.19 -22.29 -3.44
CA HIS A 230 -39.53 -22.80 -3.73
C HIS A 230 -40.04 -22.37 -5.10
N ASN A 231 -39.78 -21.13 -5.50
CA ASN A 231 -40.19 -20.63 -6.82
C ASN A 231 -39.16 -20.97 -7.91
N GLY A 232 -37.98 -21.46 -7.53
CA GLY A 232 -36.90 -21.84 -8.45
C GLY A 232 -36.24 -20.67 -9.17
N MET A 233 -36.54 -19.43 -8.75
CA MET A 233 -36.03 -18.21 -9.40
C MET A 233 -34.50 -18.17 -9.34
N ASN A 234 -33.86 -17.66 -10.38
CA ASN A 234 -32.43 -17.38 -10.36
C ASN A 234 -32.13 -16.03 -9.69
N GLU A 235 -30.86 -15.79 -9.34
CA GLU A 235 -30.45 -14.60 -8.61
C GLU A 235 -30.75 -13.29 -9.36
N ARG A 236 -30.76 -13.27 -10.70
CA ARG A 236 -31.09 -12.07 -11.48
C ARG A 236 -32.59 -11.80 -11.51
N GLU A 237 -33.41 -12.83 -11.64
CA GLU A 237 -34.88 -12.71 -11.56
C GLU A 237 -35.29 -12.15 -10.19
N ILE A 238 -34.68 -12.64 -9.11
CA ILE A 238 -34.91 -12.14 -7.76
C ILE A 238 -34.48 -10.67 -7.65
N ALA A 239 -33.30 -10.31 -8.15
CA ALA A 239 -32.81 -8.93 -8.15
C ALA A 239 -33.75 -7.99 -8.93
N ASN A 240 -34.19 -8.39 -10.12
CA ASN A 240 -35.12 -7.61 -10.94
C ASN A 240 -36.48 -7.42 -10.25
N ALA A 241 -37.00 -8.46 -9.60
CA ALA A 241 -38.25 -8.37 -8.85
C ALA A 241 -38.12 -7.41 -7.66
N LEU A 242 -37.04 -7.49 -6.87
CA LEU A 242 -36.79 -6.56 -5.75
C LEU A 242 -36.67 -5.10 -6.23
N ASN A 243 -36.00 -4.88 -7.35
CA ASN A 243 -35.86 -3.54 -7.94
C ASN A 243 -37.20 -3.01 -8.46
N ALA A 244 -38.04 -3.88 -9.05
CA ALA A 244 -39.39 -3.52 -9.49
C ALA A 244 -40.30 -3.17 -8.29
N ASP A 245 -40.11 -3.85 -7.16
CA ASP A 245 -40.78 -3.58 -5.89
C ASP A 245 -40.24 -2.31 -5.19
N GLY A 246 -39.24 -1.64 -5.76
CA GLY A 246 -38.63 -0.42 -5.22
C GLY A 246 -37.71 -0.63 -4.02
N VAL A 247 -37.32 -1.88 -3.73
CA VAL A 247 -36.46 -2.23 -2.60
C VAL A 247 -34.99 -1.92 -2.96
N LEU A 248 -34.29 -1.21 -2.08
CA LEU A 248 -32.86 -0.92 -2.22
C LEU A 248 -32.01 -1.77 -1.26
N THR A 249 -30.73 -1.92 -1.57
CA THR A 249 -29.73 -2.58 -0.72
C THR A 249 -29.33 -1.71 0.48
N ASP A 250 -28.51 -2.24 1.39
CA ASP A 250 -27.95 -1.55 2.57
C ASP A 250 -26.98 -0.40 2.20
N PHE A 251 -26.69 -0.25 0.91
CA PHE A 251 -25.88 0.81 0.34
C PHE A 251 -26.69 1.82 -0.48
N ASP A 252 -28.02 1.79 -0.39
CA ASP A 252 -28.94 2.62 -1.17
C ASP A 252 -28.75 2.44 -2.70
N ARG A 253 -28.46 1.20 -3.10
CA ARG A 253 -28.26 0.82 -4.51
C ARG A 253 -29.27 -0.21 -4.96
N PRO A 254 -29.63 -0.26 -6.26
CA PRO A 254 -30.39 -1.35 -6.83
C PRO A 254 -29.72 -2.70 -6.58
N TRP A 255 -30.53 -3.74 -6.41
CA TRP A 255 -30.09 -5.12 -6.30
C TRP A 255 -29.46 -5.58 -7.62
N SER A 256 -28.32 -6.25 -7.51
CA SER A 256 -27.68 -6.98 -8.60
C SER A 256 -27.73 -8.48 -8.33
N ARG A 257 -27.57 -9.30 -9.39
CA ARG A 257 -27.39 -10.74 -9.27
C ARG A 257 -26.29 -11.09 -8.26
N SER A 258 -25.18 -10.35 -8.24
CA SER A 258 -24.08 -10.56 -7.29
C SER A 258 -24.47 -10.27 -5.83
N SER A 259 -25.26 -9.23 -5.58
CA SER A 259 -25.75 -8.91 -4.22
C SER A 259 -26.72 -9.98 -3.69
N VAL A 260 -27.62 -10.48 -4.53
CA VAL A 260 -28.50 -11.62 -4.19
C VAL A 260 -27.68 -12.88 -3.96
N HIS A 261 -26.68 -13.14 -4.79
CA HIS A 261 -25.77 -14.28 -4.61
C HIS A 261 -24.99 -14.18 -3.29
N GLU A 262 -24.54 -12.99 -2.88
CA GLU A 262 -23.92 -12.78 -1.58
C GLU A 262 -24.89 -13.09 -0.44
N VAL A 263 -26.16 -12.67 -0.54
CA VAL A 263 -27.20 -13.03 0.44
C VAL A 263 -27.31 -14.54 0.58
N LEU A 264 -27.44 -15.26 -0.53
CA LEU A 264 -27.67 -16.71 -0.54
C LEU A 264 -26.46 -17.54 -0.04
N THR A 265 -25.24 -17.02 -0.15
CA THR A 265 -24.01 -17.80 0.08
C THR A 265 -23.22 -17.40 1.33
N ASN A 266 -23.48 -16.22 1.91
CA ASN A 266 -22.70 -15.72 3.04
C ASN A 266 -23.21 -16.27 4.37
N GLU A 267 -22.36 -16.98 5.11
CA GLU A 267 -22.75 -17.65 6.36
C GLU A 267 -23.14 -16.71 7.51
N LYS A 268 -22.94 -15.39 7.34
CA LYS A 268 -23.45 -14.40 8.31
C LYS A 268 -24.98 -14.51 8.49
N TYR A 269 -25.71 -14.92 7.45
CA TYR A 269 -27.18 -15.00 7.52
C TYR A 269 -27.67 -16.13 8.43
N ILE A 270 -26.82 -17.13 8.71
CA ILE A 270 -27.07 -18.19 9.70
C ILE A 270 -26.38 -17.93 11.05
N GLY A 271 -25.81 -16.74 11.25
CA GLY A 271 -25.18 -16.35 12.51
C GLY A 271 -23.68 -16.71 12.62
N ASN A 272 -23.03 -17.12 11.53
CA ASN A 272 -21.61 -17.48 11.58
C ASN A 272 -20.72 -16.29 11.23
N ASN A 273 -19.61 -16.14 11.96
CA ASN A 273 -18.54 -15.23 11.59
C ASN A 273 -17.46 -15.98 10.81
N VAL A 274 -17.08 -15.44 9.64
CA VAL A 274 -15.97 -15.97 8.84
C VAL A 274 -15.00 -14.85 8.47
N TYR A 275 -13.79 -14.93 8.99
CA TYR A 275 -12.72 -13.95 8.83
C TYR A 275 -11.53 -14.49 8.04
N ASN A 276 -10.62 -13.58 7.67
CA ASN A 276 -9.38 -13.89 6.97
C ASN A 276 -9.60 -14.57 5.59
N LYS A 277 -10.70 -14.25 4.90
CA LYS A 277 -10.93 -14.70 3.51
C LYS A 277 -9.94 -14.05 2.52
N THR A 278 -9.46 -12.85 2.84
CA THR A 278 -8.43 -12.11 2.09
C THR A 278 -7.43 -11.48 3.07
N SER A 279 -6.20 -11.26 2.63
CA SER A 279 -5.17 -10.59 3.43
C SER A 279 -4.33 -9.63 2.60
N SER A 280 -3.95 -8.50 3.21
CA SER A 280 -3.09 -7.47 2.61
C SER A 280 -2.05 -7.04 3.66
N LYS A 281 -0.79 -7.47 3.50
CA LYS A 281 0.27 -7.26 4.51
C LYS A 281 1.22 -6.14 4.09
N LEU A 282 1.42 -5.13 4.95
CA LEU A 282 2.46 -4.09 4.79
C LEU A 282 2.49 -3.46 3.37
N ARG A 283 1.34 -3.00 2.87
CA ARG A 283 1.14 -2.43 1.52
C ARG A 283 1.39 -3.41 0.35
N LYS A 284 1.53 -4.73 0.59
CA LYS A 284 1.46 -5.75 -0.47
C LYS A 284 0.03 -5.86 -1.01
N ARG A 285 -0.09 -6.29 -2.28
CA ARG A 285 -1.39 -6.52 -2.93
C ARG A 285 -2.22 -7.53 -2.13
N SER A 286 -3.52 -7.25 -1.98
CA SER A 286 -4.46 -8.17 -1.33
C SER A 286 -4.51 -9.51 -2.08
N SER A 287 -4.46 -10.61 -1.33
CA SER A 287 -4.59 -11.97 -1.84
C SER A 287 -5.71 -12.72 -1.12
N ARG A 288 -6.44 -13.58 -1.85
CA ARG A 288 -7.43 -14.48 -1.26
C ARG A 288 -6.71 -15.61 -0.53
N ASN A 289 -7.13 -15.89 0.71
CA ASN A 289 -6.56 -16.97 1.50
C ASN A 289 -7.35 -18.27 1.24
N PRO A 290 -6.67 -19.42 1.27
CA PRO A 290 -7.34 -20.71 1.15
C PRO A 290 -8.21 -21.01 2.38
N PRO A 291 -9.24 -21.87 2.26
CA PRO A 291 -10.21 -22.12 3.34
C PRO A 291 -9.63 -22.63 4.66
N ASP A 292 -8.51 -23.35 4.64
CA ASP A 292 -7.79 -23.83 5.83
C ASP A 292 -7.24 -22.69 6.69
N LYS A 293 -7.09 -21.49 6.12
CA LYS A 293 -6.66 -20.28 6.84
C LYS A 293 -7.82 -19.40 7.28
N TRP A 294 -9.06 -19.78 6.96
CA TRP A 294 -10.22 -19.01 7.38
C TRP A 294 -10.49 -19.25 8.85
N ILE A 295 -10.87 -18.19 9.53
CA ILE A 295 -11.16 -18.23 10.95
C ILE A 295 -12.66 -18.14 11.08
N ARG A 296 -13.25 -19.12 11.74
CA ARG A 296 -14.68 -19.31 11.76
C ARG A 296 -15.17 -19.48 13.19
N CYS A 297 -16.30 -18.85 13.49
CA CYS A 297 -17.06 -19.04 14.72
C CYS A 297 -18.52 -19.28 14.32
N ASP A 298 -19.01 -20.49 14.58
CA ASP A 298 -20.37 -20.90 14.29
C ASP A 298 -21.32 -20.38 15.38
N GLY A 299 -22.50 -19.89 14.98
CA GLY A 299 -23.48 -19.35 15.93
C GLY A 299 -22.96 -18.18 16.76
N ALA A 300 -22.06 -17.36 16.18
CA ALA A 300 -21.48 -16.18 16.81
C ALA A 300 -22.55 -15.14 17.21
N PHE A 301 -23.68 -15.11 16.49
CA PHE A 301 -24.82 -14.25 16.76
C PHE A 301 -26.12 -14.89 16.25
N GLN A 302 -27.26 -14.28 16.56
CA GLN A 302 -28.55 -14.73 16.05
C GLN A 302 -28.64 -14.51 14.53
N GLY A 303 -28.62 -15.61 13.77
CA GLY A 303 -28.89 -15.60 12.33
C GLY A 303 -30.36 -15.24 12.02
N ILE A 304 -30.59 -14.76 10.81
CA ILE A 304 -31.93 -14.39 10.30
C ILE A 304 -32.49 -15.43 9.33
N VAL A 305 -31.70 -16.46 9.01
CA VAL A 305 -32.05 -17.62 8.18
C VAL A 305 -31.66 -18.88 8.93
N SER A 306 -32.47 -19.94 8.85
CA SER A 306 -32.14 -21.23 9.45
C SER A 306 -31.02 -21.95 8.69
N LEU A 307 -30.26 -22.77 9.40
CA LEU A 307 -29.20 -23.58 8.78
C LEU A 307 -29.74 -24.49 7.67
N GLU A 308 -30.95 -25.02 7.84
CA GLU A 308 -31.62 -25.89 6.87
C GLU A 308 -31.91 -25.15 5.55
N VAL A 309 -32.52 -23.96 5.63
CA VAL A 309 -32.83 -23.11 4.46
C VAL A 309 -31.55 -22.70 3.74
N PHE A 310 -30.53 -22.29 4.50
CA PHE A 310 -29.24 -21.93 3.95
C PHE A 310 -28.55 -23.10 3.23
N THR A 311 -28.58 -24.28 3.84
CA THR A 311 -28.00 -25.50 3.27
C THR A 311 -28.71 -25.90 1.99
N CYS A 312 -30.05 -25.85 1.98
CA CYS A 312 -30.86 -26.12 0.78
C CYS A 312 -30.49 -25.18 -0.38
N ALA A 313 -30.40 -23.87 -0.13
CA ALA A 313 -29.98 -22.91 -1.15
C ALA A 313 -28.56 -23.22 -1.68
N ARG A 314 -27.61 -23.54 -0.78
CA ARG A 314 -26.25 -23.93 -1.19
C ARG A 314 -26.22 -25.20 -2.01
N GLU A 315 -27.02 -26.21 -1.66
CA GLU A 315 -27.14 -27.44 -2.43
C GLU A 315 -27.72 -27.19 -3.82
N ILE A 316 -28.74 -26.34 -3.96
CA ILE A 316 -29.28 -25.94 -5.27
C ILE A 316 -28.18 -25.28 -6.12
N ILE A 317 -27.41 -24.34 -5.55
CA ILE A 317 -26.30 -23.67 -6.25
C ILE A 317 -25.25 -24.70 -6.69
N LEU A 318 -24.88 -25.62 -5.81
CA LEU A 318 -23.92 -26.68 -6.11
C LEU A 318 -24.47 -27.67 -7.16
N GLN A 319 -25.72 -28.10 -7.06
CA GLN A 319 -26.36 -29.01 -8.01
C GLN A 319 -26.52 -28.38 -9.40
N ARG A 320 -26.89 -27.10 -9.48
CA ARG A 320 -26.93 -26.37 -10.76
C ARG A 320 -25.54 -26.33 -11.41
N SER A 321 -24.49 -26.20 -10.60
CA SER A 321 -23.12 -26.36 -11.08
C SER A 321 -22.77 -27.80 -11.46
N HIS A 322 -23.18 -28.80 -10.69
CA HIS A 322 -22.80 -30.21 -10.89
C HIS A 322 -23.55 -30.87 -12.05
N ARG A 323 -24.74 -30.37 -12.41
CA ARG A 323 -25.46 -30.76 -13.64
C ARG A 323 -24.68 -30.38 -14.89
N LEU A 324 -23.82 -29.37 -14.78
CA LEU A 324 -22.89 -29.01 -15.84
C LEU A 324 -21.63 -29.84 -15.63
N ASP A 325 -21.37 -30.77 -16.53
CA ASP A 325 -20.08 -31.44 -16.55
C ASP A 325 -18.96 -30.44 -16.88
N ASP A 326 -17.71 -30.86 -16.67
CA ASP A 326 -16.56 -29.99 -16.91
C ASP A 326 -16.53 -29.48 -18.37
N THR A 327 -17.02 -30.28 -19.33
CA THR A 327 -17.12 -29.90 -20.74
C THR A 327 -18.14 -28.79 -20.95
N GLN A 328 -19.35 -28.94 -20.42
CA GLN A 328 -20.45 -27.97 -20.51
C GLN A 328 -20.09 -26.66 -19.81
N MET A 329 -19.43 -26.72 -18.64
CA MET A 329 -18.93 -25.53 -17.95
C MET A 329 -17.90 -24.77 -18.78
N LEU A 330 -16.98 -25.48 -19.44
CA LEU A 330 -15.98 -24.91 -20.34
C LEU A 330 -16.64 -24.36 -21.62
N GLU A 331 -17.66 -25.01 -22.15
CA GLU A 331 -18.45 -24.51 -23.28
C GLU A 331 -19.18 -23.20 -22.96
N LEU A 332 -19.77 -23.08 -21.77
CA LEU A 332 -20.37 -21.82 -21.32
C LEU A 332 -19.36 -20.67 -21.25
N LEU A 333 -18.12 -20.94 -20.78
CA LEU A 333 -17.07 -19.93 -20.83
C LEU A 333 -16.64 -19.59 -22.26
N ARG A 334 -16.58 -20.57 -23.17
CA ARG A 334 -16.30 -20.32 -24.61
C ARG A 334 -17.39 -19.47 -25.24
N ALA A 335 -18.66 -19.76 -24.95
CA ALA A 335 -19.80 -19.00 -25.45
C ALA A 335 -19.78 -17.55 -24.92
N LEU A 336 -19.56 -17.38 -23.61
CA LEU A 336 -19.43 -16.04 -23.01
C LEU A 336 -18.24 -15.28 -23.60
N LEU A 337 -17.12 -15.95 -23.84
CA LEU A 337 -15.95 -15.36 -24.47
C LEU A 337 -16.26 -14.88 -25.89
N GLN A 338 -16.94 -15.70 -26.69
CA GLN A 338 -17.34 -15.32 -28.04
C GLN A 338 -18.26 -14.10 -28.03
N GLN A 339 -19.15 -14.01 -27.05
CA GLN A 339 -20.11 -12.91 -26.94
C GLN A 339 -19.48 -11.61 -26.42
N ALA A 340 -18.67 -11.69 -25.36
CA ALA A 340 -18.17 -10.52 -24.64
C ALA A 340 -16.74 -10.10 -25.06
N GLY A 341 -16.03 -10.94 -25.83
CA GLY A 341 -14.64 -10.73 -26.24
C GLY A 341 -13.61 -10.83 -25.10
N SER A 342 -14.06 -10.86 -23.84
CA SER A 342 -13.21 -11.09 -22.67
C SER A 342 -13.93 -11.77 -21.51
N LEU A 343 -13.19 -12.40 -20.59
CA LEU A 343 -13.75 -13.01 -19.37
C LEU A 343 -13.14 -12.39 -18.11
N SER A 344 -14.00 -12.11 -17.13
CA SER A 344 -13.62 -11.75 -15.77
C SER A 344 -14.53 -12.46 -14.78
N GLY A 345 -14.10 -12.61 -13.52
CA GLY A 345 -14.95 -13.19 -12.48
C GLY A 345 -16.26 -12.43 -12.32
N MET A 346 -16.20 -11.09 -12.39
CA MET A 346 -17.39 -10.22 -12.36
C MET A 346 -18.31 -10.45 -13.55
N LEU A 347 -17.77 -10.57 -14.77
CA LEU A 347 -18.57 -10.80 -15.97
C LEU A 347 -19.23 -12.19 -15.96
N ILE A 348 -18.52 -13.21 -15.48
CA ILE A 348 -19.08 -14.54 -15.22
C ILE A 348 -20.22 -14.43 -14.20
N ASP A 349 -19.97 -13.67 -13.14
CA ASP A 349 -20.95 -13.43 -12.09
C ASP A 349 -22.11 -12.52 -12.52
N GLU A 350 -22.14 -12.01 -13.75
CA GLU A 350 -23.23 -11.22 -14.32
C GLU A 350 -24.12 -12.02 -15.27
N GLN A 351 -23.75 -13.25 -15.66
CA GLN A 351 -24.58 -14.09 -16.55
C GLN A 351 -25.57 -14.97 -15.76
N ASP A 352 -26.74 -15.19 -16.35
CA ASP A 352 -27.83 -15.94 -15.72
C ASP A 352 -27.66 -17.46 -15.79
N ASN A 353 -27.28 -17.96 -16.95
CA ASN A 353 -27.29 -19.39 -17.25
C ASN A 353 -25.90 -20.01 -17.13
N MET A 354 -25.06 -19.47 -16.24
CA MET A 354 -23.73 -20.01 -16.00
C MET A 354 -23.37 -20.10 -14.51
N PRO A 355 -22.50 -21.04 -14.13
CA PRO A 355 -21.97 -21.12 -12.77
C PRO A 355 -21.21 -19.87 -12.36
N SER A 356 -21.24 -19.52 -11.06
CA SER A 356 -20.49 -18.37 -10.54
C SER A 356 -18.98 -18.58 -10.66
N SER A 357 -18.23 -17.48 -10.61
CA SER A 357 -16.77 -17.48 -10.66
C SER A 357 -16.14 -18.34 -9.56
N THR A 358 -16.78 -18.42 -8.39
CA THR A 358 -16.34 -19.25 -7.26
C THR A 358 -16.47 -20.73 -7.56
N VAL A 359 -17.50 -21.13 -8.31
CA VAL A 359 -17.67 -22.52 -8.74
C VAL A 359 -16.55 -22.92 -9.71
N TYR A 360 -16.24 -22.09 -10.71
CA TYR A 360 -15.12 -22.35 -11.62
C TYR A 360 -13.79 -22.45 -10.87
N ILE A 361 -13.56 -21.61 -9.85
CA ILE A 361 -12.36 -21.68 -9.00
C ILE A 361 -12.29 -23.02 -8.26
N SER A 362 -13.39 -23.44 -7.63
CA SER A 362 -13.44 -24.71 -6.88
C SER A 362 -13.26 -25.92 -7.78
N ARG A 363 -13.87 -25.91 -8.98
CA ARG A 363 -13.90 -27.05 -9.89
C ARG A 363 -12.60 -27.25 -10.65
N PHE A 364 -11.99 -26.16 -11.13
CA PHE A 364 -10.81 -26.19 -11.98
C PHE A 364 -9.51 -25.78 -11.27
N GLY A 365 -9.54 -25.57 -9.95
CA GLY A 365 -8.36 -25.18 -9.16
C GLY A 365 -7.90 -23.74 -9.41
N GLY A 366 -8.80 -22.89 -9.92
CA GLY A 366 -8.54 -21.48 -10.17
C GLY A 366 -9.14 -20.98 -11.49
N LEU A 367 -9.52 -19.70 -11.52
CA LEU A 367 -10.20 -19.10 -12.67
C LEU A 367 -9.29 -19.02 -13.91
N LEU A 368 -8.00 -18.73 -13.70
CA LEU A 368 -7.01 -18.71 -14.77
C LEU A 368 -6.85 -20.08 -15.43
N ARG A 369 -6.88 -21.16 -14.62
CA ARG A 369 -6.80 -22.54 -15.12
C ARG A 369 -8.04 -22.90 -15.93
N ALA A 370 -9.23 -22.50 -15.49
CA ALA A 370 -10.46 -22.61 -16.28
C ALA A 370 -10.36 -21.89 -17.64
N TYR A 371 -9.78 -20.69 -17.69
CA TYR A 371 -9.55 -19.96 -18.94
C TYR A 371 -8.55 -20.66 -19.87
N THR A 372 -7.48 -21.23 -19.32
CA THR A 372 -6.51 -22.00 -20.13
C THR A 372 -7.17 -23.20 -20.80
N LEU A 373 -8.07 -23.90 -20.10
CA LEU A 373 -8.76 -25.10 -20.62
C LEU A 373 -9.69 -24.81 -21.80
N ILE A 374 -10.16 -23.57 -21.96
CA ILE A 374 -11.00 -23.16 -23.11
C ILE A 374 -10.19 -22.54 -24.25
N GLY A 375 -8.85 -22.49 -24.15
CA GLY A 375 -8.01 -21.80 -25.12
C GLY A 375 -8.08 -20.28 -25.01
N TYR A 376 -8.62 -19.75 -23.91
CA TYR A 376 -8.70 -18.32 -23.66
C TYR A 376 -7.52 -17.86 -22.84
N ALA A 377 -6.66 -17.08 -23.47
CA ALA A 377 -5.68 -16.26 -22.78
C ALA A 377 -6.32 -14.88 -22.54
N PRO A 378 -6.71 -14.52 -21.30
CA PRO A 378 -7.39 -13.27 -21.04
C PRO A 378 -6.59 -12.07 -21.52
N ASP A 379 -7.23 -11.27 -22.38
CA ASP A 379 -6.65 -10.02 -22.83
C ASP A 379 -6.47 -9.10 -21.60
N ARG A 380 -7.38 -8.82 -20.68
CA ARG A 380 -7.03 -8.09 -19.42
C ARG A 380 -7.86 -8.72 -18.29
N ASP A 381 -7.31 -9.52 -17.37
CA ASP A 381 -6.43 -9.07 -16.29
C ASP A 381 -5.51 -10.20 -15.75
N TYR A 382 -4.71 -10.85 -16.61
CA TYR A 382 -3.51 -11.59 -16.18
C TYR A 382 -2.29 -11.38 -17.10
N ARG A 383 -2.43 -10.58 -18.17
CA ARG A 383 -1.31 -10.13 -19.02
C ARG A 383 -0.16 -9.47 -18.25
N TYR A 384 -0.34 -9.00 -17.02
CA TYR A 384 0.80 -8.53 -16.23
C TYR A 384 1.73 -9.66 -15.80
N LEU A 385 1.28 -10.90 -15.66
CA LEU A 385 2.18 -12.00 -15.30
C LEU A 385 3.04 -12.43 -16.48
N ASP A 386 2.47 -12.57 -17.68
CA ASP A 386 3.22 -12.94 -18.87
C ASP A 386 3.99 -11.75 -19.47
N ILE A 387 3.44 -10.53 -19.50
CA ILE A 387 4.24 -9.35 -19.87
C ILE A 387 5.31 -9.08 -18.82
N ASN A 388 5.07 -9.20 -17.51
CA ASN A 388 6.19 -9.08 -16.56
C ASN A 388 7.16 -10.26 -16.68
N ARG A 389 6.73 -11.46 -17.10
CA ARG A 389 7.63 -12.58 -17.40
C ARG A 389 8.48 -12.28 -18.63
N SER A 390 7.88 -11.81 -19.73
CA SER A 390 8.59 -11.39 -20.95
C SER A 390 9.45 -10.15 -20.72
N LEU A 391 9.01 -9.16 -19.93
CA LEU A 391 9.82 -8.01 -19.54
C LEU A 391 10.96 -8.41 -18.60
N ARG A 392 10.79 -9.40 -17.72
CA ARG A 392 11.88 -10.00 -16.94
C ARG A 392 12.85 -10.81 -17.80
N GLN A 393 12.37 -11.42 -18.89
CA GLN A 393 13.23 -12.10 -19.86
C GLN A 393 13.97 -11.10 -20.76
N LEU A 394 13.36 -9.95 -21.03
CA LEU A 394 13.93 -8.86 -21.83
C LEU A 394 14.85 -7.96 -21.01
N HIS A 395 14.70 -7.93 -19.67
CA HIS A 395 15.55 -7.15 -18.78
C HIS A 395 17.05 -7.50 -18.89
N PRO A 396 17.46 -8.79 -18.80
CA PRO A 396 18.86 -9.16 -19.04
C PRO A 396 19.38 -8.68 -20.40
N GLN A 397 18.57 -8.82 -21.45
CA GLN A 397 18.97 -8.42 -22.80
C GLN A 397 19.17 -6.89 -22.91
N VAL A 398 18.22 -6.10 -22.44
CA VAL A 398 18.33 -4.63 -22.45
C VAL A 398 19.48 -4.15 -21.56
N PHE A 399 19.69 -4.81 -20.43
CA PHE A 399 20.79 -4.52 -19.53
C PHE A 399 22.15 -4.82 -20.18
N GLU A 400 22.29 -5.96 -20.86
CA GLU A 400 23.46 -6.29 -21.67
C GLU A 400 23.67 -5.31 -22.83
N ASP A 401 22.60 -4.88 -23.51
CA ASP A 401 22.70 -3.91 -24.62
C ASP A 401 23.22 -2.56 -24.13
N VAL A 402 22.79 -2.09 -22.95
CA VAL A 402 23.31 -0.88 -22.29
C VAL A 402 24.80 -1.03 -21.95
N ILE A 403 25.19 -2.16 -21.34
CA ILE A 403 26.60 -2.42 -21.00
C ILE A 403 27.47 -2.44 -22.26
N LYS A 404 27.07 -3.18 -23.29
CA LYS A 404 27.81 -3.27 -24.56
C LYS A 404 27.99 -1.90 -25.19
N HIS A 405 26.99 -1.03 -25.10
CA HIS A 405 27.09 0.33 -25.64
C HIS A 405 28.15 1.15 -24.89
N LEU A 406 28.09 1.16 -23.55
CA LEU A 406 29.08 1.83 -22.71
C LEU A 406 30.50 1.29 -22.92
N GLU A 407 30.66 -0.03 -23.05
CA GLU A 407 31.95 -0.68 -23.32
C GLU A 407 32.48 -0.36 -24.73
N ASN A 408 31.61 -0.34 -25.75
CA ASN A 408 31.99 0.07 -27.11
C ASN A 408 32.43 1.53 -27.19
N ALA A 409 31.88 2.39 -26.32
CA ALA A 409 32.34 3.77 -26.13
C ALA A 409 33.66 3.88 -25.33
N GLY A 410 34.22 2.74 -24.88
CA GLY A 410 35.49 2.66 -24.17
C GLY A 410 35.40 2.85 -22.66
N ALA A 411 34.20 2.80 -22.06
CA ALA A 411 34.06 2.85 -20.62
C ALA A 411 34.26 1.47 -19.96
N SER A 412 34.79 1.48 -18.73
CA SER A 412 34.70 0.31 -17.85
C SER A 412 33.34 0.29 -17.15
N VAL A 413 32.73 -0.88 -17.03
CA VAL A 413 31.42 -1.02 -16.35
C VAL A 413 31.52 -2.11 -15.28
N GLU A 414 31.22 -1.74 -14.03
CA GLU A 414 31.14 -2.67 -12.90
C GLU A 414 29.67 -2.84 -12.49
N ILE A 415 29.23 -4.09 -12.30
CA ILE A 415 27.85 -4.40 -11.91
C ILE A 415 27.80 -4.74 -10.43
N SER A 416 26.95 -4.04 -9.68
CA SER A 416 26.70 -4.38 -8.28
C SER A 416 25.86 -5.66 -8.16
N ALA A 417 26.43 -6.68 -7.50
CA ALA A 417 25.80 -7.99 -7.32
C ALA A 417 24.52 -7.98 -6.44
N GLN A 418 24.21 -6.86 -5.78
CA GLN A 418 23.08 -6.76 -4.85
C GLN A 418 21.85 -6.08 -5.46
N ASN A 419 22.02 -5.23 -6.47
CA ASN A 419 20.96 -4.31 -6.90
C ASN A 419 20.99 -3.93 -8.40
N ASP A 420 21.78 -4.61 -9.23
CA ASP A 420 21.86 -4.39 -10.68
C ASP A 420 22.12 -2.92 -11.07
N VAL A 421 22.82 -2.17 -10.21
CA VAL A 421 23.32 -0.81 -10.52
C VAL A 421 24.66 -0.94 -11.26
N LEU A 422 24.81 -0.18 -12.33
CA LEU A 422 26.02 -0.08 -13.12
C LEU A 422 26.87 1.07 -12.59
N THR A 423 28.13 0.80 -12.23
CA THR A 423 29.13 1.83 -11.98
C THR A 423 29.97 1.97 -13.23
N VAL A 424 29.83 3.10 -13.92
CA VAL A 424 30.55 3.38 -15.15
C VAL A 424 31.81 4.15 -14.80
N ASN A 425 32.96 3.67 -15.27
CA ASN A 425 34.25 4.33 -15.14
C ASN A 425 34.73 4.54 -13.69
N GLY A 426 34.04 3.98 -12.69
CA GLY A 426 34.24 4.28 -11.26
C GLY A 426 33.77 5.69 -10.86
N GLU A 427 33.04 6.40 -11.72
CA GLU A 427 32.77 7.84 -11.57
C GLU A 427 31.29 8.17 -11.39
N TRP A 428 30.41 7.47 -12.10
CA TRP A 428 28.97 7.70 -12.02
C TRP A 428 28.21 6.38 -12.12
N THR A 429 26.98 6.41 -11.62
CA THR A 429 26.13 5.26 -11.46
C THR A 429 24.89 5.35 -12.35
N ALA A 430 24.52 4.21 -12.94
CA ALA A 430 23.34 4.09 -13.78
C ALA A 430 22.45 2.94 -13.30
N SER A 431 21.13 3.16 -13.34
CA SER A 431 20.16 2.07 -13.25
C SER A 431 19.35 1.96 -14.53
N VAL A 432 18.86 0.77 -14.84
CA VAL A 432 18.01 0.52 -16.01
C VAL A 432 16.62 0.16 -15.54
N VAL A 433 15.59 0.85 -16.05
CA VAL A 433 14.20 0.62 -15.70
C VAL A 433 13.37 0.43 -16.96
N ILE A 434 12.70 -0.72 -17.09
CA ILE A 434 11.80 -0.95 -18.22
C ILE A 434 10.38 -0.50 -17.90
N ALA A 435 9.89 0.47 -18.67
CA ALA A 435 8.55 1.01 -18.57
C ALA A 435 7.60 0.29 -19.52
N ARG A 436 6.61 -0.40 -18.95
CA ARG A 436 5.56 -1.10 -19.70
C ARG A 436 4.57 -0.11 -20.33
N CYS A 437 4.26 -0.33 -21.61
CA CYS A 437 3.19 0.34 -22.34
C CYS A 437 1.80 -0.20 -21.98
N HIS A 438 0.87 0.71 -21.72
CA HIS A 438 -0.54 0.45 -21.45
C HIS A 438 -1.40 1.27 -22.41
N SER A 439 -2.29 0.62 -23.17
CA SER A 439 -3.32 1.33 -23.93
C SER A 439 -4.54 1.62 -23.06
N THR A 440 -5.04 2.86 -23.07
CA THR A 440 -6.28 3.27 -22.39
C THR A 440 -7.51 2.84 -23.18
N PRO A 441 -8.72 2.84 -22.59
CA PRO A 441 -9.96 2.59 -23.34
C PRO A 441 -10.19 3.56 -24.51
N ALA A 442 -9.61 4.77 -24.45
CA ALA A 442 -9.65 5.77 -25.50
C ALA A 442 -8.56 5.57 -26.59
N GLY A 443 -7.78 4.48 -26.52
CA GLY A 443 -6.77 4.14 -27.54
C GLY A 443 -5.40 4.79 -27.38
N THR A 444 -5.24 5.70 -26.41
CA THR A 444 -3.96 6.38 -26.12
C THR A 444 -3.02 5.51 -25.29
N LEU A 445 -1.71 5.66 -25.48
CA LEU A 445 -0.68 4.88 -24.80
C LEU A 445 -0.14 5.61 -23.56
N ARG A 446 0.14 4.83 -22.51
CA ARG A 446 0.66 5.31 -21.22
C ARG A 446 1.73 4.38 -20.68
N TRP A 447 2.78 4.95 -20.11
CA TRP A 447 3.87 4.20 -19.47
C TRP A 447 3.97 4.56 -18.00
N LYS A 448 4.07 3.56 -17.14
CA LYS A 448 4.29 3.80 -15.70
C LYS A 448 5.75 3.57 -15.39
N LEU A 449 6.48 4.64 -15.10
CA LEU A 449 7.84 4.58 -14.59
C LEU A 449 7.81 4.26 -13.09
N ARG A 450 8.70 3.38 -12.66
CA ARG A 450 8.92 3.07 -11.25
C ARG A 450 10.40 3.21 -10.98
N PHE A 451 10.78 4.39 -10.52
CA PHE A 451 12.12 4.63 -10.05
C PHE A 451 12.28 3.96 -8.68
N ASP A 452 13.37 3.23 -8.51
CA ASP A 452 13.80 2.77 -7.20
C ASP A 452 14.71 3.85 -6.60
N ILE A 453 14.07 4.82 -5.93
CA ILE A 453 14.73 5.99 -5.35
C ILE A 453 15.78 5.56 -4.31
N SER A 454 15.63 4.37 -3.71
CA SER A 454 16.60 3.85 -2.74
C SER A 454 17.94 3.48 -3.36
N LEU A 455 18.00 3.25 -4.67
CA LEU A 455 19.24 3.01 -5.41
C LEU A 455 20.02 4.31 -5.67
N ALA A 456 19.32 5.46 -5.71
CA ALA A 456 19.86 6.80 -5.96
C ALA A 456 20.97 6.86 -7.04
N PRO A 457 20.78 6.27 -8.24
CA PRO A 457 21.77 6.33 -9.29
C PRO A 457 21.85 7.75 -9.87
N ASP A 458 23.03 8.17 -10.31
CA ASP A 458 23.24 9.47 -10.94
C ASP A 458 22.34 9.63 -12.19
N ILE A 459 22.16 8.56 -12.96
CA ILE A 459 21.28 8.51 -14.13
C ILE A 459 20.40 7.25 -14.08
N THR A 460 19.10 7.39 -14.32
CA THR A 460 18.21 6.25 -14.60
C THR A 460 17.87 6.19 -16.09
N ILE A 461 18.24 5.08 -16.74
CA ILE A 461 17.90 4.77 -18.12
C ILE A 461 16.52 4.13 -18.14
N ALA A 462 15.51 4.94 -18.44
CA ALA A 462 14.12 4.54 -18.52
C ALA A 462 13.75 4.08 -19.94
N VAL A 463 13.58 2.77 -20.11
CA VAL A 463 13.33 2.11 -21.39
C VAL A 463 11.84 1.98 -21.63
N ARG A 464 11.26 2.79 -22.53
CA ARG A 464 9.84 2.71 -22.86
C ARG A 464 9.59 1.64 -23.90
N MET A 465 8.66 0.74 -23.61
CA MET A 465 8.30 -0.32 -24.53
C MET A 465 7.29 0.14 -25.60
N ALA A 466 7.33 -0.45 -26.79
CA ALA A 466 6.30 -0.21 -27.82
C ALA A 466 4.93 -0.77 -27.41
N ARG A 467 3.87 -0.47 -28.19
CA ARG A 467 2.47 -0.85 -27.92
C ARG A 467 2.28 -2.33 -27.54
N ALA A 468 3.02 -3.23 -28.18
CA ALA A 468 2.98 -4.67 -27.94
C ALA A 468 3.84 -5.14 -26.74
N ASN A 469 4.67 -4.29 -26.16
CA ASN A 469 5.69 -4.62 -25.15
C ASN A 469 6.73 -5.68 -25.58
N LEU A 470 6.93 -5.85 -26.88
CA LEU A 470 7.89 -6.80 -27.45
C LEU A 470 9.22 -6.17 -27.89
N GLN A 471 9.21 -4.84 -28.08
CA GLN A 471 10.36 -4.08 -28.57
C GLN A 471 10.46 -2.79 -27.77
N VAL A 472 11.67 -2.26 -27.65
CA VAL A 472 11.92 -0.92 -27.13
C VAL A 472 11.39 0.10 -28.14
N ARG A 473 10.80 1.17 -27.63
CA ARG A 473 10.32 2.30 -28.43
C ARG A 473 11.35 3.43 -28.41
N ASP A 474 11.71 3.88 -27.21
CA ASP A 474 12.59 5.00 -26.95
C ASP A 474 13.14 4.89 -25.51
N TYR A 475 14.15 5.71 -25.22
CA TYR A 475 14.89 5.75 -23.95
C TYR A 475 14.76 7.13 -23.35
N TYR A 476 14.64 7.20 -22.03
CA TYR A 476 14.75 8.45 -21.29
C TYR A 476 15.93 8.37 -20.34
N LEU A 477 16.85 9.34 -20.40
CA LEU A 477 17.92 9.46 -19.41
C LEU A 477 17.46 10.41 -18.31
N VAL A 478 17.25 9.88 -17.12
CA VAL A 478 16.67 10.61 -16.00
C VAL A 478 17.76 10.92 -14.97
N PRO A 479 18.24 12.17 -14.87
CA PRO A 479 19.18 12.55 -13.82
C PRO A 479 18.54 12.44 -12.44
N LEU A 480 19.34 12.07 -11.42
CA LEU A 480 18.89 12.01 -10.03
C LEU A 480 18.25 13.33 -9.57
N ILE A 481 18.84 14.47 -9.95
CA ILE A 481 18.38 15.80 -9.57
C ILE A 481 16.95 16.09 -10.08
N ASP A 482 16.59 15.53 -11.22
CA ASP A 482 15.30 15.79 -11.85
C ASP A 482 14.23 14.76 -11.46
N MET A 483 14.57 13.64 -10.80
CA MET A 483 13.65 12.54 -10.51
C MET A 483 12.33 12.96 -9.84
N GLY A 484 12.35 14.01 -9.00
CA GLY A 484 11.15 14.53 -8.33
C GLY A 484 10.15 15.23 -9.26
N ALA A 485 10.60 15.70 -10.44
CA ALA A 485 9.77 16.39 -11.43
C ALA A 485 9.11 15.44 -12.44
N TRP A 486 9.41 14.13 -12.41
CA TRP A 486 8.92 13.18 -13.40
C TRP A 486 7.47 12.75 -13.14
N PRO A 487 6.62 12.71 -14.18
CA PRO A 487 5.25 12.27 -14.03
C PRO A 487 5.20 10.78 -13.72
N GLN A 488 4.33 10.38 -12.78
CA GLN A 488 4.11 8.96 -12.46
C GLN A 488 3.59 8.13 -13.66
N LYS A 489 3.04 8.79 -14.67
CA LYS A 489 2.56 8.19 -15.92
C LYS A 489 2.98 9.06 -17.09
N MET A 490 3.84 8.52 -17.96
CA MET A 490 4.22 9.15 -19.22
C MET A 490 3.12 8.92 -20.26
N ALA A 491 2.91 9.93 -21.11
CA ALA A 491 2.07 9.88 -22.29
C ALA A 491 2.90 9.59 -23.55
N GLU A 492 2.24 9.56 -24.70
CA GLU A 492 2.92 9.40 -26.01
C GLU A 492 3.85 10.58 -26.28
N GLU A 493 3.34 11.78 -26.01
CA GLU A 493 4.02 13.07 -26.00
C GLU A 493 3.85 13.66 -24.60
N ASN A 494 4.93 14.17 -24.00
CA ASN A 494 4.94 14.77 -22.67
C ASN A 494 5.22 16.27 -22.80
N SER A 495 5.43 16.96 -21.67
CA SER A 495 5.88 18.34 -21.72
C SER A 495 7.25 18.44 -22.40
N PRO A 496 7.57 19.54 -23.10
CA PRO A 496 8.87 19.73 -23.76
C PRO A 496 10.08 19.50 -22.85
N LEU A 497 9.97 19.86 -21.56
CA LEU A 497 10.99 19.62 -20.54
C LEU A 497 11.25 18.13 -20.26
N ILE A 498 10.24 17.29 -20.34
CA ILE A 498 10.40 15.84 -20.10
C ILE A 498 10.91 15.17 -21.37
N ASP A 499 10.37 15.56 -22.52
CA ASP A 499 10.78 15.00 -23.81
C ASP A 499 12.18 15.45 -24.26
N SER A 500 12.78 16.47 -23.65
CA SER A 500 14.21 16.80 -23.87
C SER A 500 15.17 15.74 -23.34
N TYR A 501 14.70 14.85 -22.47
CA TYR A 501 15.47 13.69 -21.98
C TYR A 501 15.21 12.42 -22.79
N CYS A 502 14.42 12.49 -23.86
CA CYS A 502 14.04 11.36 -24.71
C CYS A 502 15.06 11.15 -25.86
N PHE A 503 15.50 9.91 -26.04
CA PHE A 503 16.44 9.49 -27.06
C PHE A 503 15.90 8.27 -27.80
N GLN A 504 16.09 8.22 -29.12
CA GLN A 504 15.61 7.10 -29.94
C GLN A 504 16.54 5.88 -29.87
N ALA A 505 17.79 6.09 -29.47
CA ALA A 505 18.81 5.06 -29.31
C ALA A 505 19.62 5.31 -28.03
N LEU A 506 20.50 4.37 -27.70
CA LEU A 506 21.42 4.46 -26.57
C LEU A 506 22.70 5.25 -26.88
N ASP A 507 22.85 5.77 -28.10
CA ASP A 507 24.02 6.53 -28.60
C ASP A 507 24.38 7.76 -27.76
N VAL A 508 23.39 8.35 -27.09
CA VAL A 508 23.63 9.39 -26.08
C VAL A 508 24.57 8.93 -24.95
N LEU A 509 24.57 7.64 -24.60
CA LEU A 509 25.46 7.08 -23.59
C LEU A 509 26.92 7.09 -24.05
N ASP A 510 27.18 7.02 -25.36
CA ASP A 510 28.54 7.07 -25.90
C ASP A 510 29.22 8.39 -25.51
N GLY A 511 28.50 9.51 -25.59
CA GLY A 511 29.01 10.82 -25.18
C GLY A 511 29.24 10.94 -23.67
N LEU A 512 28.43 10.27 -22.85
CA LEU A 512 28.58 10.26 -21.39
C LEU A 512 29.69 9.32 -20.90
N ALA A 513 30.00 8.29 -21.69
CA ALA A 513 31.02 7.29 -21.41
C ALA A 513 32.37 7.60 -22.05
N ALA A 514 32.39 8.42 -23.10
CA ALA A 514 33.57 8.73 -23.89
C ALA A 514 34.71 9.27 -23.04
N ARG A 515 35.89 8.65 -23.20
CA ARG A 515 37.15 9.14 -22.65
C ARG A 515 37.89 9.91 -23.73
N CYS A 516 38.18 11.19 -23.47
CA CYS A 516 39.10 11.98 -24.28
C CYS A 516 40.42 12.17 -23.52
N SER A 517 41.52 12.41 -24.24
CA SER A 517 42.75 12.76 -23.56
C SER A 517 42.62 14.14 -22.90
N LEU A 518 43.29 14.34 -21.76
CA LEU A 518 43.37 15.65 -21.09
C LEU A 518 43.86 16.78 -22.02
N LYS A 519 44.58 16.44 -23.09
CA LYS A 519 45.07 17.39 -24.09
C LYS A 519 43.98 17.82 -25.08
N GLU A 520 43.04 16.93 -25.37
CA GLU A 520 41.87 17.20 -26.23
C GLU A 520 40.74 17.88 -25.46
N ALA A 521 40.58 17.60 -24.16
CA ALA A 521 39.57 18.23 -23.30
C ALA A 521 39.84 19.72 -22.99
N CYS A 522 41.11 20.14 -23.09
CA CYS A 522 41.56 21.51 -22.79
C CYS A 522 41.59 22.44 -24.03
N GLN A 523 41.19 21.93 -25.21
CA GLN A 523 40.98 22.72 -26.43
C GLN A 523 39.49 23.04 -26.57
#